data_AF-A0A3G2RA01-F1
#
_entry.id   AF-A0A3G2RA01-F1
#
_cell.length_a   1.000
_cell.length_b   1.000
_cell.length_c   1.000
_cell.angle_alpha   90.00
_cell.angle_beta   90.00
_cell.angle_gamma   90.00
#
_symmetry.space_group_name_H-M   'P 1'
#
loop_
_entity.id
_entity.type
_entity.pdbx_description
1 polymer ?
#
loop_
_entity_poly.entity_id
_entity_poly.type
_entity_poly.pdbx_seq_one_letter_code
_entity_poly.pdbx_strand_id
1 'polypeptide(L)'
;MYLDLSVCERCQGTEGSLKEAISDVAKVLELTGTEVIVNNIHIDSEEKAIQYRFESSPTIRINGKDIQLETKESLCESCGDLCGDEVDCRVWIYNGKEYNVPPKAMIIDAILREIYGKNGSSDNDENKNEQKYELPENLKKFFESMRQKGKK
;
A
#
# COMPACT_ATOMS: atom_id res chain seq x y z
N MET A 1 0.03 0.63 4.73
CA MET A 1 -0.88 -0.46 5.14
C MET A 1 -0.27 -1.78 4.67
N TYR A 2 -0.41 -2.84 5.45
CA TYR A 2 0.25 -4.12 5.19
C TYR A 2 -0.51 -5.29 5.85
N LEU A 3 -0.30 -6.50 5.34
CA LEU A 3 -0.77 -7.75 5.95
C LEU A 3 0.18 -8.27 7.02
N ASP A 4 1.49 -8.12 6.83
CA ASP A 4 2.49 -8.63 7.76
C ASP A 4 3.83 -7.88 7.64
N LEU A 5 4.48 -7.61 8.76
CA LEU A 5 5.86 -7.08 8.80
C LEU A 5 6.83 -8.04 9.50
N SER A 6 6.39 -9.24 9.89
CA SER A 6 7.24 -10.21 10.58
C SER A 6 8.08 -11.06 9.62
N VAL A 7 7.50 -11.49 8.50
CA VAL A 7 8.10 -12.40 7.53
C VAL A 7 7.91 -11.97 6.07
N CYS A 8 6.88 -11.17 5.76
CA CYS A 8 6.61 -10.79 4.38
C CYS A 8 7.64 -9.80 3.82
N GLU A 9 8.55 -10.28 2.97
CA GLU A 9 9.63 -9.47 2.39
C GLU A 9 9.11 -8.28 1.57
N ARG A 10 7.99 -8.45 0.84
CA ARG A 10 7.37 -7.35 0.08
C ARG A 10 6.88 -6.23 0.99
N CYS A 11 6.24 -6.59 2.09
CA CYS A 11 5.71 -5.62 3.06
C CYS A 11 6.83 -4.93 3.84
N GLN A 12 7.81 -5.71 4.31
CA GLN A 12 9.01 -5.19 4.99
C GLN A 12 9.82 -4.26 4.06
N GLY A 13 10.07 -4.69 2.83
CA GLY A 13 10.76 -3.89 1.83
C GLY A 13 10.02 -2.60 1.51
N THR A 14 8.68 -2.65 1.44
CA THR A 14 7.86 -1.45 1.22
C THR A 14 7.92 -0.48 2.39
N GLU A 15 7.89 -0.99 3.63
CA GLU A 15 8.08 -0.16 4.83
C GLU A 15 9.48 0.50 4.82
N GLY A 16 10.51 -0.26 4.45
CA GLY A 16 11.88 0.23 4.29
C GLY A 16 11.98 1.34 3.23
N SER A 17 11.50 1.07 2.01
CA SER A 17 11.48 2.06 0.91
C SER A 17 10.75 3.33 1.30
N LEU A 18 9.63 3.24 2.04
CA LEU A 18 8.88 4.41 2.52
C LEU A 18 9.69 5.23 3.53
N LYS A 19 10.30 4.57 4.53
CA LYS A 19 11.14 5.23 5.54
C LYS A 19 12.32 5.96 4.89
N GLU A 20 13.01 5.28 3.97
CA GLU A 20 14.13 5.87 3.25
C GLU A 20 13.70 7.03 2.36
N ALA A 21 12.60 6.89 1.61
CA ALA A 21 12.08 7.96 0.77
C ALA A 21 11.75 9.23 1.56
N ILE A 22 11.11 9.09 2.73
CA ILE A 22 10.79 10.22 3.62
C ILE A 22 12.08 10.87 4.15
N SER A 23 13.06 10.06 4.56
CA SER A 23 14.37 10.56 4.98
C SER A 23 15.08 11.34 3.88
N ASP A 24 15.05 10.83 2.63
CA ASP A 24 15.71 11.44 1.48
C ASP A 24 15.11 12.82 1.13
N VAL A 25 13.82 13.05 1.39
CA VAL A 25 13.13 14.34 1.14
C VAL A 25 12.95 15.20 2.38
N ALA A 26 13.39 14.75 3.56
CA ALA A 26 13.15 15.41 4.84
C ALA A 26 13.52 16.90 4.86
N LYS A 27 14.69 17.24 4.29
CA LYS A 27 15.13 18.64 4.22
C LYS A 27 14.24 19.51 3.32
N VAL A 28 13.70 18.95 2.23
CA VAL A 28 12.78 19.67 1.35
C VAL A 28 11.47 19.93 2.10
N LEU A 29 10.94 18.90 2.78
CA LEU A 29 9.72 19.00 3.59
C LEU A 29 9.83 20.07 4.68
N GLU A 30 10.96 20.10 5.39
CA GLU A 30 11.23 21.09 6.43
C GLU A 30 11.26 22.51 5.84
N LEU A 31 11.98 22.72 4.73
CA LEU A 31 12.09 24.03 4.08
C LEU A 31 10.77 24.54 3.49
N THR A 32 9.86 23.64 3.12
CA THR A 32 8.50 24.00 2.65
C THR A 32 7.49 24.12 3.79
N GLY A 33 7.90 23.96 5.05
CA GLY A 33 7.00 23.96 6.21
C GLY A 33 5.97 22.82 6.16
N THR A 34 6.29 21.71 5.49
CA THR A 34 5.42 20.55 5.32
C THR A 34 5.71 19.52 6.42
N GLU A 35 4.70 19.23 7.24
CA GLU A 35 4.74 18.16 8.22
C GLU A 35 4.30 16.83 7.60
N VAL A 36 5.03 15.75 7.89
CA VAL A 36 4.70 14.39 7.42
C VAL A 36 4.42 13.48 8.61
N ILE A 37 3.22 12.91 8.65
CA ILE A 37 2.80 11.93 9.65
C ILE A 37 2.61 10.59 8.97
N VAL A 38 3.37 9.57 9.42
CA VAL A 38 3.29 8.21 8.89
C VAL A 38 2.42 7.35 9.78
N ASN A 39 1.36 6.78 9.19
CA ASN A 39 0.45 5.86 9.88
C ASN A 39 0.60 4.45 9.32
N ASN A 40 1.34 3.61 10.05
CA ASN A 40 1.52 2.20 9.73
C ASN A 40 0.33 1.40 10.26
N ILE A 41 -0.60 1.08 9.37
CA ILE A 41 -1.82 0.32 9.70
C ILE A 41 -1.64 -1.15 9.31
N HIS A 42 -1.72 -2.03 10.31
CA HIS A 42 -1.76 -3.49 10.14
C HIS A 42 -3.19 -3.94 9.85
N ILE A 43 -3.39 -4.56 8.69
CA ILE A 43 -4.67 -5.11 8.25
C ILE A 43 -4.68 -6.60 8.59
N ASP A 44 -5.09 -6.91 9.82
CA ASP A 44 -5.10 -8.25 10.41
C ASP A 44 -6.47 -8.95 10.35
N SER A 45 -7.48 -8.28 9.79
CA SER A 45 -8.84 -8.82 9.67
C SER A 45 -9.57 -8.32 8.42
N GLU A 46 -10.60 -9.06 8.02
CA GLU A 46 -11.50 -8.69 6.91
C GLU A 46 -12.23 -7.37 7.21
N GLU A 47 -12.64 -7.16 8.47
CA GLU A 47 -13.32 -5.94 8.91
C GLU A 47 -12.42 -4.72 8.77
N LYS A 48 -11.12 -4.84 9.13
CA LYS A 48 -10.15 -3.75 8.90
C LYS A 48 -9.91 -3.54 7.41
N ALA A 49 -9.80 -4.60 6.61
CA ALA A 49 -9.65 -4.46 5.16
C ALA A 49 -10.84 -3.69 4.55
N ILE A 50 -12.06 -3.97 5.00
CA ILE A 50 -13.27 -3.24 4.60
C ILE A 50 -13.26 -1.79 5.08
N GLN A 51 -12.95 -1.56 6.36
CA GLN A 51 -12.88 -0.22 6.95
C GLN A 51 -11.91 0.68 6.19
N TYR A 52 -10.75 0.14 5.79
CA TYR A 52 -9.73 0.89 5.07
C TYR A 52 -9.83 0.77 3.54
N ARG A 53 -10.83 0.06 3.01
CA ARG A 53 -10.96 -0.26 1.58
C ARG A 53 -9.63 -0.75 1.00
N PHE A 54 -9.01 -1.72 1.66
CA PHE A 54 -7.66 -2.19 1.37
C PHE A 54 -7.69 -3.19 0.22
N GLU A 55 -7.10 -2.87 -0.93
CA GLU A 55 -7.20 -3.75 -2.11
C GLU A 55 -6.12 -4.83 -2.12
N SER A 56 -4.89 -4.46 -1.82
CA SER A 56 -3.76 -5.37 -1.91
C SER A 56 -2.61 -4.95 -1.00
N SER A 57 -1.83 -5.92 -0.56
CA SER A 57 -0.68 -5.68 0.31
C SER A 57 0.63 -5.68 -0.46
N PRO A 58 1.58 -4.82 -0.10
CA PRO A 58 1.44 -3.63 0.73
C PRO A 58 0.78 -2.47 -0.04
N THR A 59 0.25 -1.47 0.65
CA THR A 59 -0.31 -0.25 0.03
C THR A 59 0.19 1.00 0.73
N ILE A 60 0.59 2.01 -0.06
CA ILE A 60 0.97 3.36 0.39
C ILE A 60 -0.09 4.34 -0.10
N ARG A 61 -0.60 5.16 0.81
CA ARG A 61 -1.51 6.26 0.49
C ARG A 61 -0.97 7.57 1.04
N ILE A 62 -1.05 8.63 0.26
CA ILE A 62 -0.76 10.00 0.66
C ILE A 62 -2.08 10.75 0.69
N ASN A 63 -2.44 11.34 1.84
CA ASN A 63 -3.71 12.04 2.04
C ASN A 63 -4.94 11.24 1.58
N GLY A 64 -4.93 9.93 1.85
CA GLY A 64 -6.01 9.00 1.50
C GLY A 64 -6.01 8.53 0.04
N LYS A 65 -5.13 9.05 -0.81
CA LYS A 65 -4.99 8.66 -2.23
C LYS A 65 -3.87 7.65 -2.39
N ASP A 66 -4.14 6.56 -3.10
CA ASP A 66 -3.12 5.57 -3.45
C ASP A 66 -2.07 6.18 -4.39
N ILE A 67 -0.80 5.87 -4.18
CA ILE A 67 0.29 6.35 -5.03
C ILE A 67 0.32 5.66 -6.40
N GLN A 68 -0.42 4.56 -6.58
CA GLN A 68 -0.66 3.89 -7.86
C GLN A 68 -2.11 3.40 -7.92
N LEU A 69 -2.94 4.03 -8.76
CA LEU A 69 -4.38 3.76 -8.83
C LEU A 69 -4.71 2.36 -9.35
N GLU A 70 -3.94 1.86 -10.33
CA GLU A 70 -4.16 0.52 -10.87
C GLU A 70 -3.43 -0.53 -10.03
N THR A 71 -4.21 -1.41 -9.40
CA THR A 71 -3.68 -2.53 -8.63
C THR A 71 -3.31 -3.67 -9.58
N LYS A 72 -2.05 -4.10 -9.54
CA LYS A 72 -1.54 -5.32 -10.18
C LYS A 72 -1.05 -6.26 -9.08
N GLU A 73 -1.19 -7.56 -9.29
CA GLU A 73 -0.85 -8.58 -8.29
C GLU A 73 -0.03 -9.71 -8.91
N SER A 74 0.76 -10.38 -8.06
CA SER A 74 1.48 -11.60 -8.40
C SER A 74 1.73 -12.43 -7.15
N LEU A 75 2.00 -13.72 -7.36
CA LEU A 75 2.25 -14.68 -6.29
C LEU A 75 3.31 -14.17 -5.31
N CYS A 76 2.95 -14.15 -4.03
CA CYS A 76 3.81 -13.73 -2.94
C CYS A 76 4.21 -14.95 -2.10
N GLU A 77 5.41 -15.46 -2.32
CA GLU A 77 5.95 -16.61 -1.59
C GLU A 77 5.91 -16.37 -0.07
N SER A 78 6.36 -15.20 0.41
CA SER A 78 6.41 -14.93 1.84
C SER A 78 5.03 -14.87 2.51
N CYS A 79 4.02 -14.30 1.84
CA CYS A 79 2.65 -14.33 2.37
C CYS A 79 2.05 -15.73 2.26
N GLY A 80 2.46 -16.52 1.26
CA GLY A 80 2.02 -17.89 1.11
C GLY A 80 2.57 -18.80 2.19
N ASP A 81 3.86 -18.67 2.52
CA ASP A 81 4.47 -19.34 3.68
C ASP A 81 3.79 -18.93 4.99
N LEU A 82 3.44 -17.65 5.10
CA LEU A 82 2.76 -17.09 6.26
C LEU A 82 1.36 -17.70 6.46
N CYS A 83 0.52 -17.76 5.42
CA CYS A 83 -0.84 -18.26 5.56
C CYS A 83 -1.00 -19.77 5.31
N GLY A 84 0.00 -20.42 4.70
CA GLY A 84 0.00 -21.84 4.38
C GLY A 84 -0.71 -22.21 3.07
N ASP A 85 -0.96 -21.24 2.19
CA ASP A 85 -1.58 -21.40 0.85
C ASP A 85 -1.07 -20.29 -0.09
N GLU A 86 -1.19 -20.45 -1.39
CA GLU A 86 -0.77 -19.45 -2.37
C GLU A 86 -1.59 -18.17 -2.24
N VAL A 87 -0.95 -17.00 -2.25
CA VAL A 87 -1.65 -15.71 -2.21
C VAL A 87 -0.93 -14.70 -3.10
N ASP A 88 -1.71 -13.96 -3.87
CA ASP A 88 -1.20 -12.87 -4.69
C ASP A 88 -1.14 -11.58 -3.86
N CYS A 89 -0.05 -10.84 -4.02
CA CYS A 89 0.14 -9.54 -3.39
C CYS A 89 0.55 -8.50 -4.43
N ARG A 90 0.50 -7.25 -4.03
CA ARG A 90 0.70 -6.10 -4.89
C ARG A 90 2.03 -6.15 -5.62
N VAL A 91 1.98 -5.71 -6.87
CA VAL A 91 3.09 -5.38 -7.75
C VAL A 91 3.01 -3.90 -8.08
N TRP A 92 4.17 -3.25 -8.02
CA TRP A 92 4.33 -1.85 -8.33
C TRP A 92 4.84 -1.70 -9.76
N ILE A 93 4.25 -0.77 -10.51
CA ILE A 93 4.67 -0.43 -11.86
C ILE A 93 5.26 0.97 -11.84
N TYR A 94 6.54 1.07 -12.18
CA TYR A 94 7.23 2.35 -12.26
C TYR A 94 8.14 2.38 -13.48
N ASN A 95 8.01 3.42 -14.31
CA ASN A 95 8.73 3.56 -15.58
C ASN A 95 8.67 2.31 -16.49
N GLY A 96 7.48 1.70 -16.58
CA GLY A 96 7.22 0.53 -17.42
C GLY A 96 7.82 -0.78 -16.89
N LYS A 97 8.34 -0.80 -15.67
CA LYS A 97 8.92 -1.99 -15.02
C LYS A 97 8.12 -2.39 -13.79
N GLU A 98 8.08 -3.69 -13.54
CA GLU A 98 7.42 -4.28 -12.37
C GLU A 98 8.38 -4.46 -11.21
N TYR A 99 7.87 -4.23 -10.01
CA TYR A 99 8.62 -4.37 -8.77
C TYR A 99 7.75 -4.99 -7.68
N ASN A 100 8.32 -5.92 -6.93
CA ASN A 100 7.67 -6.51 -5.75
C ASN A 100 7.72 -5.57 -4.52
N VAL A 101 8.64 -4.60 -4.55
CA VAL A 101 8.81 -3.54 -3.54
C VAL A 101 8.87 -2.21 -4.31
N PRO A 102 8.12 -1.17 -3.92
CA PRO A 102 8.09 0.07 -4.68
C PRO A 102 9.49 0.71 -4.66
N PRO A 103 10.02 1.13 -5.83
CA PRO A 103 11.25 1.89 -5.87
C PRO A 103 11.10 3.19 -5.06
N LYS A 104 12.14 3.60 -4.34
CA LYS A 104 12.11 4.85 -3.58
C LYS A 104 11.75 6.07 -4.43
N ALA A 105 12.27 6.11 -5.66
CA ALA A 105 11.96 7.17 -6.62
C ALA A 105 10.45 7.33 -6.87
N MET A 106 9.70 6.23 -6.94
CA MET A 106 8.25 6.27 -7.08
C MET A 106 7.56 6.94 -5.88
N ILE A 107 8.01 6.64 -4.67
CA ILE A 107 7.46 7.20 -3.43
C ILE A 107 7.82 8.70 -3.32
N ILE A 108 9.08 9.04 -3.61
CA ILE A 108 9.56 10.43 -3.64
C ILE A 108 8.76 11.25 -4.65
N ASP A 109 8.57 10.74 -5.86
CA ASP A 109 7.76 11.39 -6.89
C ASP A 109 6.33 11.64 -6.39
N ALA A 110 5.72 10.68 -5.73
CA ALA A 110 4.37 10.82 -5.18
C ALA A 110 4.30 11.90 -4.07
N ILE A 111 5.29 11.93 -3.16
CA ILE A 111 5.38 12.95 -2.10
C ILE A 111 5.55 14.35 -2.72
N LEU A 112 6.48 14.51 -3.65
CA LEU A 112 6.74 15.81 -4.28
C LEU A 112 5.55 16.28 -5.12
N ARG A 113 4.85 15.36 -5.81
CA ARG A 113 3.61 15.67 -6.52
C ARG A 113 2.51 16.15 -5.58
N GLU A 114 2.37 15.59 -4.39
CA GLU A 114 1.38 16.07 -3.44
C GLU A 114 1.69 17.50 -2.95
N ILE A 115 2.96 17.81 -2.71
CA ILE A 115 3.39 19.13 -2.21
C ILE A 115 3.29 20.21 -3.28
N TYR A 116 3.80 19.92 -4.47
CA TYR A 116 3.94 20.91 -5.54
C TYR A 116 2.85 20.83 -6.61
N GLY A 117 2.08 19.75 -6.66
CA GLY A 117 1.07 19.49 -7.68
C GLY A 117 -0.20 20.33 -7.56
N LYS A 118 -0.29 21.27 -6.60
CA LYS A 118 -1.35 22.28 -6.58
C LYS A 118 -1.11 23.34 -7.66
N ASN A 119 -1.50 23.00 -8.90
CA ASN A 119 -2.06 23.92 -9.90
C ASN A 119 -2.84 23.10 -10.96
N GLY A 120 -4.14 22.88 -10.69
CA GLY A 120 -5.11 22.22 -11.57
C GLY A 120 -5.26 20.73 -11.24
N SER A 121 -6.20 20.26 -10.45
CA SER A 121 -7.62 20.62 -10.44
C SER A 121 -8.18 20.59 -9.03
N SER A 122 -9.04 21.56 -8.74
CA SER A 122 -10.16 21.36 -7.84
C SER A 122 -11.11 20.34 -8.48
N ASP A 123 -10.77 19.06 -8.39
CA ASP A 123 -11.79 18.03 -8.43
C ASP A 123 -12.27 17.94 -6.97
N ASN A 124 -13.22 18.76 -6.51
CA ASN A 124 -14.66 18.53 -6.69
C ASN A 124 -15.02 17.16 -7.29
N ASP A 125 -14.40 16.10 -6.79
CA ASP A 125 -14.85 14.72 -6.96
C ASP A 125 -15.86 14.39 -5.85
N GLU A 126 -16.86 15.26 -5.70
CA GLU A 126 -18.10 15.01 -4.95
C GLU A 126 -19.03 14.05 -5.73
N ASN A 127 -18.53 13.40 -6.79
CA ASN A 127 -19.21 12.38 -7.57
C ASN A 127 -18.36 11.10 -7.65
N LYS A 128 -17.74 10.68 -6.55
CA LYS A 128 -17.39 9.26 -6.43
C LYS A 128 -18.68 8.47 -6.41
N ASN A 129 -19.01 7.87 -7.55
CA ASN A 129 -19.80 6.66 -7.61
C ASN A 129 -19.38 5.81 -6.40
N GLU A 130 -20.24 5.74 -5.38
CA GLU A 130 -20.03 4.90 -4.20
C GLU A 130 -20.18 3.44 -4.66
N GLN A 131 -19.23 2.97 -5.47
CA GLN A 131 -19.06 1.54 -5.62
C GLN A 131 -18.74 1.03 -4.23
N LYS A 132 -19.68 0.23 -3.73
CA LYS A 132 -19.57 -0.44 -2.45
C LYS A 132 -18.31 -1.28 -2.52
N TYR A 133 -17.36 -1.00 -1.64
CA TYR A 133 -16.15 -1.79 -1.53
C TYR A 133 -16.53 -3.24 -1.20
N GLU A 134 -15.98 -4.18 -1.96
CA GLU A 134 -16.07 -5.60 -1.70
C GLU A 134 -14.67 -6.13 -1.40
N LEU A 135 -14.57 -7.07 -0.46
CA LEU A 135 -13.29 -7.67 -0.12
C LEU A 135 -12.75 -8.44 -1.35
N PRO A 136 -11.57 -8.07 -1.87
CA PRO A 136 -11.00 -8.70 -3.05
C PRO A 136 -10.52 -10.12 -2.76
N GLU A 137 -10.38 -10.91 -3.81
CA GLU A 137 -10.18 -12.37 -3.73
C GLU A 137 -8.86 -12.75 -3.06
N ASN A 138 -7.78 -12.02 -3.35
CA ASN A 138 -6.48 -12.13 -2.68
C ASN A 138 -6.61 -12.07 -1.14
N LEU A 139 -7.41 -11.14 -0.62
CA LEU A 139 -7.60 -10.93 0.81
C LEU A 139 -8.52 -11.98 1.42
N LYS A 140 -9.61 -12.36 0.73
CA LYS A 140 -10.45 -13.49 1.16
C LYS A 140 -9.59 -14.74 1.34
N LYS A 141 -8.80 -15.09 0.33
CA LYS A 141 -7.91 -16.26 0.37
C LYS A 141 -6.89 -16.16 1.50
N PHE A 142 -6.27 -15.00 1.67
CA PHE A 142 -5.32 -14.77 2.77
C PHE A 142 -5.94 -15.02 4.14
N PHE A 143 -7.08 -14.37 4.44
CA PHE A 143 -7.71 -14.47 5.76
C PHE A 143 -8.31 -15.85 6.02
N GLU A 144 -8.88 -16.50 5.01
CA GLU A 144 -9.34 -17.88 5.12
C GLU A 144 -8.19 -18.84 5.46
N SER A 145 -7.05 -18.70 4.78
CA SER A 145 -5.87 -19.55 5.01
C SER A 145 -5.29 -19.33 6.41
N MET A 146 -5.19 -18.07 6.85
CA MET A 146 -4.77 -17.73 8.22
C MET A 146 -5.67 -18.35 9.29
N ARG A 147 -7.00 -18.34 9.10
CA ARG A 147 -7.94 -18.99 10.03
C ARG A 147 -7.78 -20.51 10.07
N GLN A 148 -7.46 -21.15 8.95
CA GLN A 148 -7.25 -22.59 8.88
C GLN A 148 -5.94 -23.01 9.54
N LYS A 149 -4.87 -22.22 9.35
CA LYS A 149 -3.57 -22.45 9.98
C LYS A 149 -3.63 -22.35 11.50
N GLY A 150 -4.37 -21.39 12.05
CA GLY A 150 -4.54 -21.24 13.51
C GLY A 150 -5.42 -22.29 14.19
N LYS A 151 -6.08 -23.18 13.43
CA LYS A 151 -6.91 -24.29 13.95
C LYS A 151 -6.18 -25.63 14.01
N LYS A 152 -4.96 -25.72 13.45
CA LYS A 152 -4.09 -26.90 13.50
C LYS A 152 -3.10 -26.78 14.65
#